data_AF-A0A945XAU3-F1
#
_entry.id   AF-A0A945XAU3-F1
#
_cell.length_a   1.000
_cell.length_b   1.000
_cell.length_c   1.000
_cell.angle_alpha   90.00
_cell.angle_beta   90.00
_cell.angle_gamma   90.00
#
_symmetry.space_group_name_H-M   'P 1'
#
loop_
_entity.id
_entity.type
_entity.pdbx_description
1 polymer ?
#
loop_
_entity_poly.entity_id
_entity_poly.type
_entity_poly.pdbx_seq_one_letter_code
_entity_poly.pdbx_strand_id
1 'polypeptide(L)'
;MLEQGESQSLEQSYKAVVDDPENPDMTEAIQQAVAKKNKGGRPKSANPKVFTGIRLDPDIMERFKAEGKGWQTRINAVLREWVDTHPAR
;
A
#
# COMPACT_ATOMS: atom_id res chain seq x y z
N MET A 1 23.00 26.33 9.12
CA MET A 1 22.50 26.03 10.49
C MET A 1 21.44 27.08 10.81
N LEU A 2 20.17 26.84 10.43
CA LEU A 2 18.93 27.53 10.88
C LEU A 2 17.75 27.07 9.99
N GLU A 3 17.28 25.83 10.16
CA GLU A 3 16.09 25.27 9.48
C GLU A 3 15.26 24.40 10.45
N GLN A 4 15.17 24.79 11.74
CA GLN A 4 14.45 24.02 12.76
C GLN A 4 13.26 24.80 13.38
N GLY A 5 12.93 25.98 12.86
CA GLY A 5 11.89 26.84 13.44
C GLY A 5 10.49 26.69 12.82
N GLU A 6 10.37 26.28 11.56
CA GLU A 6 9.08 26.33 10.84
C GLU A 6 8.25 25.06 10.99
N SER A 7 8.89 23.91 11.21
CA SER A 7 8.21 22.61 11.27
C SER A 7 7.42 22.39 12.56
N GLN A 8 7.83 22.98 13.68
CA GLN A 8 7.11 22.80 14.95
C GLN A 8 5.77 23.58 15.00
N SER A 9 5.62 24.63 14.20
CA SER A 9 4.43 25.49 14.22
C SER A 9 3.23 24.87 13.48
N LEU A 10 3.48 24.06 12.45
CA LEU A 10 2.46 23.33 11.68
C LEU A 10 1.89 22.12 12.43
N GLU A 11 2.70 21.48 13.28
CA GLU A 11 2.25 20.37 14.12
C GLU A 11 1.36 20.85 15.27
N GLN A 12 1.69 22.02 15.82
CA GLN A 12 0.90 22.67 16.88
C GLN A 12 -0.49 23.09 16.37
N SER A 13 -0.57 23.63 15.15
CA SER A 13 -1.84 24.07 14.56
C SER A 13 -2.75 22.90 14.15
N TYR A 14 -2.18 21.79 13.67
CA TYR A 14 -2.93 20.58 13.38
C TYR A 14 -3.54 19.97 14.66
N LYS A 15 -2.76 19.92 15.75
CA LYS A 15 -3.22 19.35 17.03
C LYS A 15 -4.34 20.16 17.67
N ALA A 16 -4.33 21.50 17.52
CA ALA A 16 -5.36 22.37 18.06
C ALA A 16 -6.72 22.23 17.36
N VAL A 17 -6.74 21.91 16.06
CA VAL A 17 -7.98 21.66 15.29
C VAL A 17 -8.65 20.33 15.66
N VAL A 18 -7.86 19.36 16.12
CA VAL A 18 -8.35 18.01 16.48
C VAL A 18 -8.89 17.96 17.91
N ASP A 19 -8.41 18.81 18.80
CA ASP A 19 -8.75 18.81 20.24
C ASP A 19 -9.84 19.86 20.61
N ASP A 20 -10.39 20.58 19.62
CA ASP A 20 -11.42 21.59 19.86
C ASP A 20 -12.79 20.95 20.17
N PRO A 21 -13.36 21.19 21.37
CA PRO A 21 -14.63 20.58 21.79
C PRO A 21 -15.86 21.22 21.11
N GLU A 22 -15.69 22.29 20.32
CA GLU A 22 -16.74 22.96 19.55
C GLU A 22 -16.68 22.61 18.05
N ASN A 23 -15.82 21.66 17.65
CA ASN A 23 -15.88 21.00 16.36
C ASN A 23 -16.69 19.70 16.52
N PRO A 24 -18.04 19.73 16.41
CA PRO A 24 -18.86 18.55 16.57
C PRO A 24 -18.46 17.51 15.51
N ASP A 25 -17.72 16.53 16.02
CA ASP A 25 -17.36 15.27 15.42
C ASP A 25 -18.46 14.79 14.48
N MET A 26 -18.04 14.46 13.27
CA MET A 26 -18.79 13.92 12.15
C MET A 26 -19.67 12.74 12.60
N THR A 27 -20.82 13.14 13.13
CA THR A 27 -21.97 12.44 13.69
C THR A 27 -21.88 10.91 13.65
N GLU A 28 -21.90 10.29 14.83
CA GLU A 28 -22.16 8.86 15.11
C GLU A 28 -23.00 8.09 14.08
N ALA A 29 -23.98 8.74 13.44
CA ALA A 29 -24.79 8.18 12.35
C ALA A 29 -23.96 7.72 11.13
N ILE A 30 -22.91 8.46 10.74
CA ILE A 30 -21.98 8.07 9.68
C ILE A 30 -21.16 6.86 10.14
N GLN A 31 -20.67 6.87 11.39
CA GLN A 31 -19.91 5.77 11.98
C GLN A 31 -20.73 4.46 12.04
N GLN A 32 -21.99 4.54 12.43
CA GLN A 32 -22.91 3.40 12.43
C GLN A 32 -23.29 2.93 11.02
N ALA A 33 -23.38 3.85 10.06
CA ALA A 33 -23.66 3.53 8.65
C ALA A 33 -22.48 2.82 7.96
N VAL A 34 -21.23 3.22 8.24
CA VAL A 34 -20.04 2.53 7.71
C VAL A 34 -19.85 1.16 8.36
N ALA A 35 -20.12 1.03 9.66
CA ALA A 35 -20.02 -0.26 10.36
C ALA A 35 -20.97 -1.33 9.79
N LYS A 36 -22.19 -0.95 9.40
CA LYS A 36 -23.17 -1.88 8.80
C LYS A 36 -22.84 -2.31 7.37
N LYS A 37 -22.02 -1.55 6.64
CA LYS A 37 -21.75 -1.80 5.21
C LYS A 37 -20.56 -2.75 4.95
N ASN A 38 -19.79 -3.09 5.98
CA ASN A 38 -18.57 -3.92 5.87
C ASN A 38 -18.82 -5.44 6.05
N LYS A 39 -19.92 -5.98 5.54
CA LYS A 39 -20.22 -7.43 5.58
C LYS A 39 -19.74 -8.22 4.35
N GLY A 40 -18.88 -7.63 3.51
CA GLY A 40 -18.46 -8.26 2.25
C GLY A 40 -17.06 -7.84 1.80
N GLY A 41 -16.07 -7.91 2.69
CA GLY A 41 -14.67 -7.90 2.24
C GLY A 41 -14.34 -9.25 1.58
N ARG A 42 -13.65 -9.24 0.42
CA ARG A 42 -13.06 -10.45 -0.15
C ARG A 42 -12.28 -11.16 0.95
N PRO A 43 -12.47 -12.49 1.16
CA PRO A 43 -11.76 -13.21 2.22
C PRO A 43 -10.27 -12.87 2.11
N LYS A 44 -9.68 -12.45 3.24
CA LYS A 44 -8.25 -12.14 3.32
C LYS A 44 -7.52 -13.37 2.81
N SER A 45 -6.86 -13.24 1.66
CA SER A 45 -6.08 -14.35 1.09
C SER A 45 -5.05 -14.77 2.13
N ALA A 46 -4.96 -16.06 2.43
CA ALA A 46 -4.01 -16.59 3.41
C ALA A 46 -2.54 -16.29 3.03
N ASN A 47 -2.29 -16.04 1.74
CA ASN A 47 -0.99 -15.57 1.24
C ASN A 47 -1.20 -14.40 0.26
N PRO A 48 -1.25 -13.14 0.74
CA PRO A 48 -1.36 -11.99 -0.14
C PRO A 48 -0.06 -11.81 -0.93
N LYS A 49 -0.17 -11.46 -2.21
CA LYS A 49 1.00 -11.09 -3.02
C LYS A 49 1.59 -9.81 -2.43
N VAL A 50 2.80 -9.91 -1.89
CA VAL A 50 3.51 -8.76 -1.33
C VAL A 50 4.01 -7.91 -2.50
N PHE A 51 3.71 -6.62 -2.48
CA PHE A 51 4.30 -5.67 -3.42
C PHE A 51 5.74 -5.39 -2.99
N THR A 52 6.70 -5.94 -3.72
CA THR A 52 8.12 -5.70 -3.49
C THR A 52 8.67 -4.87 -4.65
N GLY A 53 9.11 -3.65 -4.36
CA GLY A 53 9.74 -2.77 -5.34
C GLY A 53 11.17 -3.22 -5.66
N ILE A 54 11.31 -4.29 -6.47
CA ILE A 54 12.61 -4.73 -6.98
C ILE A 54 12.93 -4.04 -8.31
N ARG A 55 14.22 -3.74 -8.54
CA ARG A 55 14.69 -3.25 -9.84
C ARG A 55 15.10 -4.44 -10.70
N LEU A 56 14.62 -4.45 -11.94
CA LEU A 56 14.96 -5.44 -12.96
C LEU A 56 15.68 -4.74 -14.10
N ASP A 57 16.52 -5.49 -14.81
CA ASP A 57 17.21 -4.99 -15.99
C ASP A 57 16.21 -4.55 -17.08
N PRO A 58 16.47 -3.44 -17.80
CA PRO A 58 15.58 -2.94 -18.84
C PRO A 58 15.32 -3.96 -19.95
N ASP A 59 16.33 -4.70 -20.39
CA ASP A 59 16.20 -5.75 -21.42
C ASP A 59 15.15 -6.81 -21.05
N ILE A 60 15.20 -7.29 -19.80
CA ILE A 60 14.27 -8.27 -19.27
C ILE A 60 12.85 -7.69 -19.25
N MET A 61 12.71 -6.45 -18.77
CA MET A 61 11.42 -5.76 -18.73
C MET A 61 10.83 -5.55 -20.12
N GLU A 62 11.64 -5.17 -21.11
CA GLU A 62 11.20 -4.98 -22.50
C GLU A 62 10.74 -6.29 -23.12
N ARG A 63 11.50 -7.38 -22.94
CA ARG A 63 11.12 -8.71 -23.43
C ARG A 63 9.78 -9.17 -22.86
N PHE A 64 9.59 -9.07 -21.55
CA PHE A 64 8.33 -9.49 -20.93
C PHE A 64 7.18 -8.55 -21.33
N LYS A 65 7.40 -7.24 -21.41
CA LYS A 65 6.37 -6.29 -21.88
C LYS A 65 5.95 -6.55 -23.33
N ALA A 66 6.88 -6.98 -24.19
CA ALA A 66 6.57 -7.34 -25.58
C ALA A 66 5.61 -8.54 -25.68
N GLU A 67 5.56 -9.41 -24.67
CA GLU A 67 4.57 -10.52 -24.60
C GLU A 67 3.14 -10.05 -24.26
N GLY A 68 2.94 -8.75 -24.02
CA GLY A 68 1.63 -8.13 -23.85
C GLY A 68 1.00 -8.32 -22.47
N LYS A 69 -0.33 -8.44 -22.45
CA LYS A 69 -1.12 -8.48 -21.21
C LYS A 69 -0.70 -9.68 -20.34
N GLY A 70 -0.43 -9.43 -19.06
CA GLY A 70 -0.06 -10.48 -18.10
C GLY A 70 1.45 -10.74 -17.97
N TRP A 71 2.29 -9.89 -18.56
CA TRP A 71 3.76 -10.00 -18.43
C TRP A 71 4.24 -10.03 -16.97
N GLN A 72 3.59 -9.29 -16.06
CA GLN A 72 3.89 -9.34 -14.61
C GLN A 72 3.57 -10.69 -13.96
N THR A 73 2.57 -11.41 -14.48
CA THR A 73 2.25 -12.76 -14.00
C THR A 73 3.28 -13.76 -14.52
N ARG A 74 3.72 -13.61 -15.79
CA ARG A 74 4.76 -14.46 -16.40
C ARG A 74 6.10 -14.34 -15.68
N ILE A 75 6.58 -13.11 -15.45
CA ILE A 75 7.85 -12.91 -14.74
C ILE A 75 7.78 -13.48 -13.31
N ASN A 76 6.63 -13.36 -12.64
CA ASN A 76 6.44 -13.95 -11.33
C ASN A 76 6.45 -15.49 -11.35
N ALA A 77 5.91 -16.10 -12.41
CA ALA A 77 5.97 -17.56 -12.60
C ALA A 77 7.42 -18.04 -12.80
N VAL A 78 8.20 -17.34 -13.62
CA VAL A 78 9.63 -17.64 -13.85
C VAL A 78 10.43 -17.53 -12.55
N LEU A 79 10.21 -16.45 -11.78
CA LEU A 79 10.88 -16.29 -10.48
C LEU A 79 10.50 -17.42 -9.50
N ARG A 80 9.24 -17.88 -9.53
CA ARG A 80 8.78 -18.98 -8.69
C ARG A 80 9.44 -20.31 -9.07
N GLU A 81 9.51 -20.60 -10.37
CA GLU A 81 10.19 -21.79 -10.89
C GLU A 81 11.68 -21.79 -10.54
N TRP A 82 12.34 -20.64 -10.66
CA TRP A 82 13.75 -20.49 -10.31
C TRP A 82 14.00 -20.80 -8.83
N VAL A 83 13.16 -20.27 -7.93
CA VAL A 83 13.25 -20.53 -6.48
C VAL A 83 12.98 -21.99 -6.13
N ASP A 84 12.04 -22.65 -6.81
CA ASP A 84 11.75 -24.07 -6.61
C ASP A 84 12.92 -24.97 -7.05
N THR A 85 13.56 -24.61 -8.17
CA THR A 85 14.70 -25.34 -8.73
C THR A 85 15.99 -25.06 -7.96
N HIS A 86 16.13 -23.87 -7.36
CA HIS A 86 17.29 -23.44 -6.59
C HIS A 86 16.88 -23.15 -5.14
N PRO A 87 16.56 -24.19 -4.36
CA PRO A 87 16.38 -24.01 -2.94
C PRO A 87 17.67 -23.41 -2.37
N ALA A 88 17.53 -22.31 -1.63
CA ALA A 88 18.65 -21.75 -0.88
C ALA A 88 19.23 -22.88 -0.02
N ARG A 89 20.51 -23.18 -0.23
CA ARG A 89 21.23 -24.19 0.56
C ARG A 89 21.32 -23.77 2.02
#